data_AF-A0A4Q8D194-F1
#
_entry.id   AF-A0A4Q8D194-F1
#
_cell.length_a   1.000
_cell.length_b   1.000
_cell.length_c   1.000
_cell.angle_alpha   90.00
_cell.angle_beta   90.00
_cell.angle_gamma   90.00
#
_symmetry.space_group_name_H-M   'P 1'
#
loop_
_entity.id
_entity.type
_entity.pdbx_description
1 polymer ?
#
loop_
_entity_poly.entity_id
_entity_poly.type
_entity_poly.pdbx_seq_one_letter_code
_entity_poly.pdbx_strand_id
1 'polypeptide(L)'
;MAREDDRIDNRIACLRTDRLPATLISDAGYHCEVWRSSGSVFRDGERQTLDRVIKVSRSRTPAREVEILNRDHRRLREALGGIVPPTVFVRTRIDGEESVIAMAPNIRRWFDVANPGNESDLAPMIARDKRLRDALAHFIATAERWYRQEDRVLDLYGIDNLVLDRNHHLHYIDSFGVFFHADLLEILPDPDPGLAERIRMSRLRLEYLNHLLEIAHDPN
;
A
#
# COMPACT_ATOMS: atom_id res chain seq x y z
N MET A 1 17.74 25.56 -4.87
CA MET A 1 18.27 24.77 -5.99
C MET A 1 17.80 23.34 -5.75
N ALA A 2 16.94 22.80 -6.62
CA ALA A 2 16.62 21.37 -6.58
C ALA A 2 17.90 20.60 -6.97
N ARG A 3 18.25 19.54 -6.23
CA ARG A 3 19.40 18.70 -6.61
C ARG A 3 19.04 17.96 -7.91
N GLU A 4 20.02 17.60 -8.71
CA GLU A 4 19.80 16.84 -9.96
C GLU A 4 18.99 15.54 -9.73
N ASP A 5 18.96 15.02 -8.50
CA ASP A 5 18.24 13.82 -8.07
C ASP A 5 16.74 14.02 -7.73
N ASP A 6 16.19 15.23 -7.83
CA ASP A 6 14.79 15.54 -7.46
C ASP A 6 13.79 15.39 -8.64
N ARG A 7 13.94 14.34 -9.46
CA ARG A 7 13.04 14.07 -10.59
C ARG A 7 12.81 12.58 -10.81
N ILE A 8 11.62 12.24 -11.29
CA ILE A 8 11.31 10.89 -11.77
C ILE A 8 12.13 10.64 -13.03
N ASP A 9 12.97 9.60 -13.02
CA ASP A 9 13.87 9.26 -14.12
C ASP A 9 13.10 8.88 -15.39
N ASN A 10 11.97 8.17 -15.24
CA ASN A 10 11.14 7.77 -16.36
C ASN A 10 10.39 8.94 -17.00
N ARG A 11 10.23 8.86 -18.32
CA ARG A 11 9.32 9.73 -19.07
C ARG A 11 7.90 9.17 -19.00
N ILE A 12 7.07 9.76 -18.15
CA ILE A 12 5.67 9.37 -17.98
C ILE A 12 4.78 10.29 -18.82
N ALA A 13 4.13 9.76 -19.86
CA ALA A 13 3.43 10.57 -20.87
C ALA A 13 2.34 11.51 -20.30
N CYS A 14 1.65 11.10 -19.23
CA CYS A 14 0.61 11.91 -18.58
C CYS A 14 1.14 12.92 -17.55
N LEU A 15 2.45 12.95 -17.29
CA LEU A 15 3.10 13.86 -16.34
C LEU A 15 4.21 14.65 -17.03
N ARG A 16 4.37 15.93 -16.67
CA ARG A 16 5.54 16.71 -17.07
C ARG A 16 6.71 16.40 -16.13
N THR A 17 7.29 15.21 -16.24
CA THR A 17 8.32 14.72 -15.31
C THR A 17 9.56 15.63 -15.28
N ASP A 18 9.87 16.31 -16.39
CA ASP A 18 10.91 17.34 -16.51
C ASP A 18 10.69 18.58 -15.62
N ARG A 19 9.44 18.84 -15.23
CA ARG A 19 9.02 20.02 -14.45
C ARG A 19 8.33 19.67 -13.15
N LEU A 20 8.26 18.39 -12.81
CA LEU A 20 7.62 17.91 -11.60
C LEU A 20 8.69 17.67 -10.53
N PRO A 21 8.76 18.48 -9.47
CA PRO A 21 9.60 18.17 -8.33
C PRO A 21 9.12 16.86 -7.70
N ALA A 22 10.02 15.88 -7.62
CA ALA A 22 9.72 14.58 -7.05
C ALA A 22 10.97 13.96 -6.43
N THR A 23 10.87 13.42 -5.23
CA THR A 23 11.98 12.71 -4.58
C THR A 23 11.65 11.23 -4.52
N LEU A 24 12.58 10.37 -4.92
CA LEU A 24 12.44 8.92 -4.75
C LEU A 24 12.43 8.62 -3.25
N ILE A 25 11.35 8.02 -2.75
CA ILE A 25 11.21 7.68 -1.33
C ILE A 25 11.21 6.17 -1.08
N SER A 26 11.09 5.35 -2.13
CA SER A 26 11.26 3.90 -2.04
C SER A 26 11.48 3.30 -3.43
N ASP A 27 12.56 2.54 -3.58
CA ASP A 27 12.87 1.68 -4.73
C ASP A 27 12.87 0.18 -4.36
N ALA A 28 12.74 -0.16 -3.08
CA ALA A 28 12.73 -1.56 -2.62
C ALA A 28 11.46 -2.35 -3.03
N GLY A 29 10.43 -1.67 -3.54
CA GLY A 29 9.17 -2.28 -3.95
C GLY A 29 9.34 -3.21 -5.17
N TYR A 30 8.77 -4.42 -5.08
CA TYR A 30 8.82 -5.42 -6.15
C TYR A 30 8.11 -4.95 -7.43
N HIS A 31 6.96 -4.29 -7.30
CA HIS A 31 6.13 -3.89 -8.45
C HIS A 31 6.37 -2.45 -8.93
N CYS A 32 6.85 -1.56 -8.05
CA CYS A 32 6.89 -0.13 -8.35
C CYS A 32 8.00 0.60 -7.61
N GLU A 33 8.40 1.73 -8.17
CA GLU A 33 9.10 2.79 -7.45
C GLU A 33 8.10 3.78 -6.89
N VAL A 34 8.41 4.36 -5.73
CA VAL A 34 7.54 5.33 -5.06
C VAL A 34 8.24 6.67 -4.98
N TRP A 35 7.63 7.65 -5.64
CA TRP A 35 8.13 9.02 -5.70
C TRP A 35 7.20 9.94 -4.91
N ARG A 36 7.73 10.81 -4.07
CA ARG A 36 6.95 11.84 -3.39
C ARG A 36 7.01 13.13 -4.18
N SER A 37 5.85 13.68 -4.52
CA SER A 37 5.75 15.01 -5.11
C SER A 37 4.91 15.90 -4.20
N SER A 38 5.51 17.03 -3.79
CA SER A 38 4.86 18.03 -2.97
C SER A 38 4.82 19.38 -3.69
N GLY A 39 3.77 20.17 -3.42
CA GLY A 39 3.58 21.47 -4.04
C GLY A 39 2.20 22.02 -3.77
N SER A 40 1.71 22.82 -4.71
CA SER A 40 0.36 23.39 -4.63
C SER A 40 -0.20 23.55 -6.03
N VAL A 41 -1.50 23.30 -6.18
CA VAL A 41 -2.24 23.55 -7.43
C VAL A 41 -3.31 24.61 -7.17
N PHE A 42 -3.57 25.46 -8.16
CA PHE A 42 -4.75 26.33 -8.12
C PHE A 42 -5.94 25.56 -8.66
N ARG A 43 -7.01 25.45 -7.88
CA ARG A 43 -8.30 24.87 -8.27
C ARG A 43 -9.42 25.73 -7.69
N ASP A 44 -10.40 26.05 -8.53
CA ASP A 44 -11.58 26.83 -8.15
C ASP A 44 -11.25 28.17 -7.46
N GLY A 45 -10.18 28.84 -7.91
CA GLY A 45 -9.72 30.11 -7.35
C GLY A 45 -8.88 29.98 -6.08
N GLU A 46 -8.74 28.78 -5.51
CA GLU A 46 -8.00 28.53 -4.28
C GLU A 46 -6.69 27.75 -4.54
N ARG A 47 -5.67 28.08 -3.74
CA ARG A 47 -4.41 27.36 -3.74
C ARG A 47 -4.52 26.15 -2.82
N GLN A 48 -4.60 24.96 -3.40
CA GLN A 48 -4.64 23.69 -2.66
C GLN A 48 -3.24 23.11 -2.56
N THR A 49 -2.78 22.82 -1.33
CA THR A 49 -1.55 22.09 -1.10
C THR A 49 -1.71 20.65 -1.58
N LEU A 50 -0.69 20.14 -2.26
CA LEU A 50 -0.67 18.80 -2.79
C LEU A 50 0.58 18.09 -2.24
N ASP A 51 0.37 17.03 -1.47
CA ASP A 51 1.43 16.14 -0.99
C ASP A 51 1.02 14.70 -1.32
N ARG A 52 1.60 14.15 -2.38
CA ARG A 52 1.21 12.85 -2.92
C ARG A 52 2.42 11.94 -3.12
N VAL A 53 2.13 10.65 -3.12
CA VAL A 53 3.01 9.63 -3.69
C VAL A 53 2.56 9.30 -5.10
N ILE A 54 3.53 9.05 -5.96
CA ILE A 54 3.38 8.58 -7.34
C ILE A 54 4.13 7.26 -7.40
N LYS A 55 3.37 6.17 -7.51
CA LYS A 55 3.92 4.84 -7.69
C LYS A 55 4.03 4.57 -9.19
N VAL A 56 5.24 4.30 -9.64
CA VAL A 56 5.60 4.09 -11.04
C VAL A 56 5.85 2.60 -11.25
N SER A 57 5.02 1.94 -12.06
CA SER A 57 5.15 0.50 -12.32
C SER A 57 6.50 0.18 -12.98
N ARG A 58 7.19 -0.84 -12.47
CA ARG A 58 8.48 -1.31 -13.01
C ARG A 58 8.33 -2.08 -14.33
N SER A 59 7.14 -2.57 -14.61
CA SER A 59 6.88 -3.43 -15.75
C SER A 59 5.81 -2.84 -16.67
N ARG A 60 5.89 -3.21 -17.95
CA ARG A 60 4.81 -2.94 -18.90
C ARG A 60 3.51 -3.49 -18.32
N THR A 61 2.49 -2.64 -18.21
CA THR A 61 1.20 -2.99 -17.60
C THR A 61 0.08 -2.75 -18.60
N PRO A 62 -0.39 -3.79 -19.31
CA PRO A 62 -1.44 -3.65 -20.32
C PRO A 62 -2.78 -3.18 -19.72
N ALA A 63 -3.65 -2.66 -20.58
CA ALA A 63 -4.97 -2.15 -20.21
C ALA A 63 -5.78 -3.06 -19.27
N ARG A 64 -5.84 -4.36 -19.60
CA ARG A 64 -6.58 -5.37 -18.84
C ARG A 64 -6.03 -5.54 -17.42
N GLU A 65 -4.72 -5.48 -17.26
CA GLU A 65 -4.09 -5.60 -15.95
C GLU A 65 -4.37 -4.37 -15.08
N VAL A 66 -4.36 -3.17 -15.68
CA VAL A 66 -4.77 -1.94 -14.99
C VAL A 66 -6.22 -2.01 -14.50
N GLU A 67 -7.12 -2.60 -15.29
CA GLU A 67 -8.51 -2.81 -14.89
C GLU A 67 -8.64 -3.78 -13.70
N ILE A 68 -7.78 -4.80 -13.61
CA ILE A 68 -7.73 -5.73 -12.47
C ILE A 68 -7.21 -5.00 -11.23
N LEU A 69 -6.08 -4.31 -11.34
CA LEU A 69 -5.49 -3.54 -10.24
C LEU A 69 -6.47 -2.53 -9.64
N ASN A 70 -7.17 -1.77 -10.50
CA ASN A 70 -8.15 -0.80 -10.05
C ASN A 70 -9.39 -1.47 -9.41
N ARG A 71 -9.78 -2.65 -9.89
CA ARG A 71 -10.89 -3.42 -9.31
C ARG A 71 -10.53 -3.95 -7.93
N ASP A 72 -9.35 -4.55 -7.78
CA ASP A 72 -8.88 -5.09 -6.51
C ASP A 72 -8.68 -3.96 -5.48
N HIS A 73 -8.08 -2.83 -5.86
CA HIS A 73 -7.94 -1.67 -4.98
C HIS A 73 -9.31 -1.09 -4.56
N ARG A 74 -10.27 -1.02 -5.48
CA ARG A 74 -11.62 -0.54 -5.15
C ARG A 74 -12.31 -1.47 -4.16
N ARG A 75 -12.23 -2.78 -4.37
CA ARG A 75 -12.74 -3.80 -3.45
C ARG A 75 -12.10 -3.65 -2.07
N LEU A 76 -10.79 -3.44 -2.03
CA LEU A 76 -10.03 -3.20 -0.80
C LEU A 76 -10.58 -1.97 -0.06
N ARG A 77 -10.74 -0.84 -0.75
CA ARG A 77 -11.27 0.41 -0.18
C ARG A 77 -12.73 0.29 0.25
N GLU A 78 -13.57 -0.42 -0.49
CA GLU A 78 -14.97 -0.66 -0.14
C GLU A 78 -15.09 -1.47 1.16
N ALA A 79 -14.25 -2.48 1.35
CA ALA A 79 -14.28 -3.32 2.54
C ALA A 79 -13.60 -2.68 3.76
N LEU A 80 -12.44 -2.04 3.59
CA LEU A 80 -11.64 -1.51 4.69
C LEU A 80 -11.85 -0.02 4.94
N GLY A 81 -12.63 0.65 4.10
CA GLY A 81 -12.98 2.06 4.24
C GLY A 81 -11.73 2.93 4.42
N GLY A 82 -11.78 3.78 5.45
CA GLY A 82 -10.75 4.77 5.83
C GLY A 82 -9.31 4.27 5.85
N ILE A 83 -9.10 2.98 6.11
CA ILE A 83 -7.77 2.35 6.23
C ILE A 83 -7.02 2.37 4.90
N VAL A 84 -7.68 2.29 3.76
CA VAL A 84 -7.01 2.25 2.45
C VAL A 84 -7.02 3.64 1.85
N PRO A 85 -5.90 4.34 1.61
CA PRO A 85 -5.96 5.68 1.04
C PRO A 85 -6.70 5.74 -0.30
N PRO A 86 -7.35 6.87 -0.64
CA PRO A 86 -7.88 7.06 -1.98
C PRO A 86 -6.74 7.06 -2.99
N THR A 87 -6.81 6.17 -3.98
CA THR A 87 -5.78 6.00 -5.00
C THR A 87 -6.38 6.14 -6.39
N VAL A 88 -5.70 6.88 -7.26
CA VAL A 88 -6.07 7.04 -8.67
C VAL A 88 -5.06 6.29 -9.53
N PHE A 89 -5.55 5.35 -10.33
CA PHE A 89 -4.77 4.67 -11.36
C PHE A 89 -4.90 5.42 -12.68
N VAL A 90 -3.77 5.78 -13.28
CA VAL A 90 -3.71 6.47 -14.57
C VAL A 90 -3.00 5.60 -15.58
N ARG A 91 -3.76 5.09 -16.56
CA ARG A 91 -3.21 4.45 -17.75
C ARG A 91 -2.39 5.48 -18.53
N THR A 92 -1.16 5.13 -18.86
CA THR A 92 -0.20 6.05 -19.48
C THR A 92 0.81 5.26 -20.32
N ARG A 93 1.80 5.97 -20.86
CA ARG A 93 3.04 5.37 -21.33
C ARG A 93 4.20 5.77 -20.43
N ILE A 94 5.07 4.83 -20.11
CA ILE A 94 6.32 5.05 -19.38
C ILE A 94 7.44 4.66 -20.33
N ASP A 95 8.30 5.62 -20.68
CA ASP A 95 9.38 5.44 -21.66
C ASP A 95 8.93 4.88 -23.02
N GLY A 96 7.69 5.20 -23.42
CA GLY A 96 7.07 4.78 -24.67
C GLY A 96 6.21 3.51 -24.56
N GLU A 97 6.37 2.73 -23.49
CA GLU A 97 5.64 1.47 -23.28
C GLU A 97 4.33 1.68 -22.53
N GLU A 98 3.30 0.90 -22.89
CA GLU A 98 2.01 0.93 -22.19
C GLU A 98 2.15 0.50 -20.73
N SER A 99 1.74 1.38 -19.80
CA SER A 99 1.85 1.10 -18.39
C SER A 99 0.88 1.95 -17.56
N VAL A 100 1.10 2.01 -16.26
CA VAL A 100 0.24 2.67 -15.28
C VAL A 100 1.07 3.35 -14.19
N ILE A 101 0.54 4.45 -13.68
CA ILE A 101 0.95 5.02 -12.40
C ILE A 101 -0.22 4.99 -11.42
N ALA A 102 0.08 4.85 -10.13
CA ALA A 102 -0.89 5.02 -9.06
C ALA A 102 -0.53 6.27 -8.24
N MET A 103 -1.50 7.15 -8.01
CA MET A 103 -1.31 8.36 -7.20
C MET A 103 -2.19 8.31 -5.96
N ALA A 104 -1.60 8.54 -4.79
CA ALA A 104 -2.29 8.55 -3.50
C ALA A 104 -1.77 9.69 -2.61
N PRO A 105 -2.53 10.12 -1.59
CA PRO A 105 -2.01 11.02 -0.56
C PRO A 105 -0.73 10.48 0.07
N ASN A 106 0.20 11.37 0.36
CA ASN A 106 1.40 10.98 1.11
C ASN A 106 1.04 10.79 2.60
N ILE A 107 1.07 9.54 3.07
CA ILE A 107 0.89 9.21 4.48
C ILE A 107 2.22 9.31 5.20
N ARG A 108 2.28 10.13 6.25
CA ARG A 108 3.46 10.26 7.11
C ARG A 108 3.54 9.06 8.05
N ARG A 109 4.21 8.01 7.58
CA ARG A 109 4.48 6.78 8.32
C ARG A 109 5.14 7.11 9.67
N TRP A 110 4.66 6.47 10.72
CA TRP A 110 5.29 6.50 12.03
C TRP A 110 5.77 5.11 12.43
N PHE A 111 4.91 4.09 12.33
CA PHE A 111 5.26 2.69 12.57
C PHE A 111 4.80 1.80 11.41
N ASP A 112 5.61 0.80 11.07
CA ASP A 112 5.13 -0.39 10.36
C ASP A 112 4.43 -1.28 11.39
N VAL A 113 3.12 -1.40 11.29
CA VAL A 113 2.29 -2.13 12.25
C VAL A 113 2.49 -3.63 12.10
N ALA A 114 2.83 -4.11 10.90
CA ALA A 114 3.06 -5.52 10.62
C ALA A 114 4.49 -5.98 10.97
N ASN A 115 5.33 -5.10 11.50
CA ASN A 115 6.69 -5.42 11.96
C ASN A 115 6.69 -5.74 13.47
N PRO A 116 7.01 -6.99 13.87
CA PRO A 116 7.12 -7.39 15.28
C PRO A 116 8.15 -6.58 16.08
N GLY A 117 9.14 -5.98 15.42
CA GLY A 117 10.12 -5.11 16.08
C GLY A 117 9.51 -3.86 16.74
N ASN A 118 8.27 -3.48 16.38
CA ASN A 118 7.56 -2.33 16.94
C ASN A 118 6.58 -2.70 18.06
N GLU A 119 6.52 -3.97 18.48
CA GLU A 119 5.52 -4.48 19.44
C GLU A 119 5.49 -3.69 20.76
N SER A 120 6.67 -3.41 21.35
CA SER A 120 6.78 -2.72 22.63
C SER A 120 6.19 -1.31 22.62
N ASP A 121 6.19 -0.65 21.46
CA ASP A 121 5.59 0.67 21.27
C ASP A 121 4.10 0.56 20.88
N LEU A 122 3.76 -0.39 19.99
CA LEU A 122 2.41 -0.54 19.45
C LEU A 122 1.41 -1.12 20.46
N ALA A 123 1.77 -2.13 21.24
CA ALA A 123 0.84 -2.79 22.14
C ALA A 123 0.21 -1.83 23.17
N PRO A 124 0.99 -0.97 23.88
CA PRO A 124 0.41 0.04 24.76
C PRO A 124 -0.48 1.06 24.04
N MET A 125 -0.14 1.43 22.80
CA MET A 125 -0.94 2.36 22.00
C MET A 125 -2.29 1.76 21.61
N ILE A 126 -2.30 0.51 21.13
CA ILE A 126 -3.52 -0.23 20.77
C ILE A 126 -4.41 -0.44 22.00
N ALA A 127 -3.83 -0.76 23.16
CA ALA A 127 -4.57 -0.92 24.41
C ALA A 127 -5.31 0.37 24.83
N ARG A 128 -4.67 1.53 24.66
CA ARG A 128 -5.21 2.84 25.07
C ARG A 128 -6.14 3.49 24.04
N ASP A 129 -5.95 3.22 22.75
CA ASP A 129 -6.71 3.83 21.67
C ASP A 129 -7.77 2.87 21.11
N LYS A 130 -9.02 3.04 21.56
CA LYS A 130 -10.16 2.25 21.07
C LYS A 130 -10.33 2.35 19.55
N ARG A 131 -10.10 3.52 18.94
CA ARG A 131 -10.29 3.69 17.50
C ARG A 131 -9.26 2.90 16.71
N LEU A 132 -8.01 2.92 17.15
CA LEU A 132 -6.94 2.11 16.55
C LEU A 132 -7.25 0.61 16.69
N ARG A 133 -7.63 0.17 17.88
CA ARG A 133 -8.02 -1.22 18.15
C ARG A 133 -9.18 -1.69 17.27
N ASP A 134 -10.24 -0.89 17.16
CA ASP A 134 -11.39 -1.19 16.31
C ASP A 134 -10.98 -1.26 14.82
N ALA A 135 -10.11 -0.36 14.36
CA ALA A 135 -9.62 -0.36 12.97
C ALA A 135 -8.75 -1.58 12.67
N LEU A 136 -7.88 -1.98 13.61
CA LEU A 136 -7.04 -3.16 13.48
C LEU A 136 -7.88 -4.44 13.49
N ALA A 137 -8.87 -4.55 14.40
CA ALA A 137 -9.81 -5.68 14.43
C ALA A 137 -10.59 -5.80 13.12
N HIS A 138 -11.07 -4.68 12.58
CA HIS A 138 -11.76 -4.65 11.28
C HIS A 138 -10.85 -5.10 10.13
N PHE A 139 -9.58 -4.66 10.13
CA PHE A 139 -8.59 -5.07 9.15
C PHE A 139 -8.36 -6.58 9.18
N ILE A 140 -8.08 -7.14 10.36
CA ILE A 140 -7.80 -8.57 10.54
C ILE A 140 -9.01 -9.42 10.16
N ALA A 141 -10.20 -9.08 10.68
CA ALA A 141 -11.43 -9.82 10.38
C ALA A 141 -11.73 -9.83 8.87
N THR A 142 -11.47 -8.72 8.18
CA THR A 142 -11.65 -8.62 6.73
C THR A 142 -10.61 -9.46 5.97
N ALA A 143 -9.33 -9.40 6.38
CA ALA A 143 -8.26 -10.22 5.80
C ALA A 143 -8.54 -11.72 5.95
N GLU A 144 -8.95 -12.16 7.14
CA GLU A 144 -9.29 -13.56 7.42
C GLU A 144 -10.53 -14.03 6.68
N ARG A 145 -11.50 -13.14 6.44
CA ARG A 145 -12.67 -13.47 5.62
C ARG A 145 -12.27 -13.72 4.17
N TRP A 146 -11.42 -12.86 3.59
CA TRP A 146 -10.94 -13.04 2.21
C TRP A 146 -10.14 -14.32 2.02
N TYR A 147 -9.27 -14.66 2.98
CA TYR A 147 -8.52 -15.91 2.89
C TYR A 147 -9.46 -17.11 2.93
N ARG A 148 -10.36 -17.19 3.91
CA ARG A 148 -11.25 -18.35 4.08
C ARG A 148 -12.29 -18.54 2.96
N GLN A 149 -12.71 -17.46 2.29
CA GLN A 149 -13.81 -17.52 1.32
C GLN A 149 -13.34 -17.48 -0.13
N GLU A 150 -12.15 -16.91 -0.39
CA GLU A 150 -11.70 -16.60 -1.75
C GLU A 150 -10.23 -16.98 -2.00
N ASP A 151 -9.56 -17.62 -1.03
CA ASP A 151 -8.11 -17.93 -1.09
C ASP A 151 -7.24 -16.70 -1.38
N ARG A 152 -7.73 -15.52 -1.00
CA ARG A 152 -7.06 -14.23 -1.17
C ARG A 152 -6.36 -13.85 0.12
N VAL A 153 -5.05 -13.67 0.02
CA VAL A 153 -4.19 -13.22 1.13
C VAL A 153 -3.79 -11.77 0.87
N LEU A 154 -4.06 -10.86 1.81
CA LEU A 154 -3.56 -9.48 1.69
C LEU A 154 -2.04 -9.47 1.72
N ASP A 155 -1.42 -8.65 0.86
CA ASP A 155 0.03 -8.48 0.88
C ASP A 155 0.45 -7.72 2.14
N LEU A 156 0.87 -8.48 3.14
CA LEU A 156 1.57 -8.01 4.31
C LEU A 156 3.06 -8.39 4.24
N TYR A 157 3.56 -8.96 3.15
CA TYR A 157 4.98 -9.28 2.96
C TYR A 157 5.80 -8.02 2.71
N GLY A 158 5.26 -7.08 1.93
CA GLY A 158 5.87 -5.75 1.75
C GLY A 158 6.12 -5.05 3.08
N ILE A 159 7.30 -4.45 3.23
CA ILE A 159 7.63 -3.60 4.37
C ILE A 159 6.82 -2.30 4.25
N ASP A 160 6.34 -1.76 5.38
CA ASP A 160 5.55 -0.52 5.42
C ASP A 160 4.24 -0.57 4.63
N ASN A 161 3.67 -1.75 4.37
CA ASN A 161 2.37 -1.86 3.70
C ASN A 161 1.21 -1.51 4.63
N LEU A 162 1.30 -1.84 5.92
CA LEU A 162 0.34 -1.50 6.96
C LEU A 162 1.00 -0.58 7.99
N VAL A 163 0.65 0.70 7.98
CA VAL A 163 1.34 1.73 8.77
C VAL A 163 0.41 2.46 9.72
N LEU A 164 0.96 2.91 10.83
CA LEU A 164 0.33 3.87 11.72
C LEU A 164 0.91 5.25 11.44
N ASP A 165 0.08 6.28 11.34
CA ASP A 165 0.54 7.66 11.32
C ASP A 165 0.60 8.29 12.73
N ARG A 166 1.12 9.51 12.83
CA ARG A 166 1.24 10.24 14.11
C ARG A 166 -0.09 10.58 14.78
N ASN A 167 -1.21 10.47 14.07
CA ASN A 167 -2.55 10.69 14.60
C ASN A 167 -3.24 9.35 14.97
N HIS A 168 -2.47 8.26 14.99
CA HIS A 168 -2.94 6.89 15.24
C HIS A 168 -4.02 6.46 14.24
N HIS A 169 -3.92 6.91 12.98
CA HIS A 169 -4.72 6.34 11.91
C HIS A 169 -3.95 5.18 11.30
N LEU A 170 -4.62 4.03 11.20
CA LEU A 170 -4.11 2.85 10.52
C LEU A 170 -4.32 3.02 9.02
N HIS A 171 -3.27 2.80 8.22
CA HIS A 171 -3.31 2.90 6.77
C HIS A 171 -2.69 1.68 6.11
N TYR A 172 -3.43 1.02 5.20
CA TYR A 172 -2.87 0.05 4.27
C TYR A 172 -2.54 0.76 2.96
N ILE A 173 -1.26 1.00 2.71
CA ILE A 173 -0.82 1.96 1.69
C ILE A 173 -0.33 1.31 0.39
N ASP A 174 -0.42 -0.01 0.25
CA ASP A 174 -0.06 -0.66 -1.01
C ASP A 174 -1.15 -0.47 -2.09
N SER A 175 -0.76 -0.52 -3.35
CA SER A 175 -1.65 -0.26 -4.49
C SER A 175 -1.40 -1.17 -5.69
N PHE A 176 -0.25 -1.85 -5.74
CA PHE A 176 0.08 -2.81 -6.79
C PHE A 176 0.20 -4.20 -6.17
N GLY A 177 -0.54 -5.18 -6.66
CA GLY A 177 -0.43 -6.56 -6.15
C GLY A 177 -0.93 -6.72 -4.70
N VAL A 178 -2.00 -6.01 -4.31
CA VAL A 178 -2.52 -6.00 -2.92
C VAL A 178 -3.04 -7.36 -2.41
N PHE A 179 -3.21 -8.34 -3.30
CA PHE A 179 -3.58 -9.71 -2.97
C PHE A 179 -2.58 -10.71 -3.57
N PHE A 180 -2.22 -11.71 -2.78
CA PHE A 180 -1.74 -12.99 -3.25
C PHE A 180 -2.90 -13.97 -3.37
N HIS A 181 -2.87 -14.78 -4.42
CA HIS A 181 -3.89 -15.78 -4.75
C HIS A 181 -3.33 -17.17 -4.42
N ALA A 182 -3.77 -17.75 -3.31
CA ALA A 182 -3.20 -19.00 -2.79
C ALA A 182 -3.58 -20.22 -3.63
N ASP A 183 -4.74 -20.19 -4.28
CA ASP A 183 -5.22 -21.18 -5.25
C ASP A 183 -4.24 -21.38 -6.42
N LEU A 184 -3.49 -20.35 -6.81
CA LEU A 184 -2.48 -20.46 -7.86
C LEU A 184 -1.34 -21.43 -7.53
N LEU A 185 -1.06 -21.69 -6.24
CA LEU A 185 -0.05 -22.66 -5.83
C LEU A 185 -0.45 -24.10 -6.19
N GLU A 186 -1.75 -24.38 -6.27
CA GLU A 186 -2.29 -25.71 -6.57
C GLU A 186 -2.62 -25.87 -8.06
N ILE A 187 -3.01 -24.78 -8.72
CA ILE A 187 -3.49 -24.80 -10.11
C ILE A 187 -2.33 -24.76 -11.13
N LEU A 188 -1.23 -24.06 -10.81
CA LEU A 188 -0.11 -23.90 -11.73
C LEU A 188 0.85 -25.09 -11.62
N PRO A 189 1.33 -25.65 -12.75
CA PRO A 189 2.27 -26.78 -12.74
C PRO A 189 3.66 -26.39 -12.22
N ASP A 190 4.01 -25.10 -12.27
CA ASP A 190 5.24 -24.53 -11.71
C ASP A 190 4.90 -23.12 -11.17
N PRO A 191 4.35 -23.02 -9.94
CA PRO A 191 3.97 -21.74 -9.36
C PRO A 191 5.20 -20.88 -9.07
N ASP A 192 5.02 -19.55 -9.04
CA ASP A 192 6.11 -18.62 -8.70
C ASP A 192 6.80 -19.06 -7.40
N PRO A 193 8.11 -19.36 -7.42
CA PRO A 193 8.85 -19.86 -6.26
C PRO A 193 8.74 -18.95 -5.03
N GLY A 194 8.58 -17.64 -5.25
CA GLY A 194 8.43 -16.66 -4.18
C GLY A 194 7.00 -16.55 -3.62
N LEU A 195 5.97 -17.04 -4.33
CA LEU A 195 4.57 -16.83 -3.95
C LEU A 195 4.22 -17.52 -2.64
N ALA A 196 4.64 -18.77 -2.45
CA ALA A 196 4.39 -19.53 -1.24
C ALA A 196 4.99 -18.84 -0.01
N GLU A 197 6.21 -18.32 -0.14
CA GLU A 197 6.90 -17.60 0.93
C GLU A 197 6.20 -16.27 1.27
N ARG A 198 5.80 -15.50 0.24
CA ARG A 198 5.08 -14.23 0.45
C ARG A 198 3.73 -14.44 1.12
N ILE A 199 3.00 -15.49 0.74
CA ILE A 199 1.76 -15.90 1.40
C ILE A 199 2.03 -16.27 2.87
N ARG A 200 3.00 -17.17 3.11
CA ARG A 200 3.35 -17.64 4.46
C ARG A 200 3.71 -16.47 5.38
N MET A 201 4.56 -15.56 4.91
CA MET A 201 4.97 -14.40 5.67
C MET A 201 3.84 -13.39 5.90
N SER A 202 2.96 -13.20 4.92
CA SER A 202 1.78 -12.35 5.10
C SER A 202 0.83 -12.92 6.15
N ARG A 203 0.63 -14.24 6.18
CA ARG A 203 -0.16 -14.93 7.20
C ARG A 203 0.46 -14.82 8.59
N LEU A 204 1.78 -15.05 8.72
CA LEU A 204 2.49 -14.86 9.99
C LEU A 204 2.38 -13.43 10.54
N ARG A 205 2.48 -12.43 9.66
CA ARG A 205 2.28 -11.03 10.06
C ARG A 205 0.83 -10.77 10.47
N LEU A 206 -0.15 -11.37 9.82
CA LEU A 206 -1.55 -11.28 10.24
C LEU A 206 -1.80 -11.92 11.62
N GLU A 207 -1.18 -13.07 11.91
CA GLU A 207 -1.22 -13.72 13.23
C GLU A 207 -0.61 -12.83 14.31
N TYR A 208 0.53 -12.20 14.02
CA TYR A 208 1.14 -11.20 14.91
C TYR A 208 0.19 -10.01 15.18
N LEU A 209 -0.47 -9.48 14.14
CA LEU A 209 -1.45 -8.39 14.33
C LEU A 209 -2.62 -8.82 15.22
N ASN A 210 -3.06 -10.08 15.12
CA ASN A 210 -4.08 -10.63 16.02
C ASN A 210 -3.55 -10.76 17.45
N HIS A 211 -2.31 -11.19 17.64
CA HIS A 211 -1.65 -11.23 18.94
C HIS A 211 -1.60 -9.84 19.62
N LEU A 212 -1.31 -8.77 18.87
CA LEU A 212 -1.36 -7.40 19.40
C LEU A 212 -2.75 -7.01 19.94
N LEU A 213 -3.83 -7.48 19.30
CA LEU A 213 -5.18 -7.25 19.78
C LEU A 213 -5.49 -8.02 21.06
N GLU A 214 -5.03 -9.27 21.15
CA GLU A 214 -5.20 -10.11 22.33
C GLU A 214 -4.53 -9.47 23.56
N ILE A 215 -3.27 -9.03 23.43
CA ILE A 215 -2.55 -8.30 24.49
C ILE A 215 -3.32 -7.03 24.89
N ALA A 216 -3.87 -6.31 23.90
CA ALA A 216 -4.62 -5.08 24.16
C ALA A 216 -5.97 -5.29 24.84
N HIS A 217 -6.52 -6.52 24.82
CA HIS A 217 -7.76 -6.89 25.50
C HIS A 217 -7.55 -7.42 26.91
N ASP A 218 -6.37 -8.00 27.19
CA ASP A 218 -5.93 -8.39 28.54
C ASP A 218 -4.77 -7.49 29.04
N PRO A 219 -5.05 -6.22 29.39
CA PRO A 219 -4.05 -5.38 30.04
C PRO A 219 -3.86 -5.90 31.47
N ASN A 220 -2.90 -6.80 31.67
CA ASN A 220 -2.36 -7.09 33.01
C ASN A 220 -1.85 -5.79 33.65
#